data_AF-A0A1Z4VNF2-F1
#
_entry.id   AF-A0A1Z4VNF2-F1
#
_cell.length_a   1.000
_cell.length_b   1.000
_cell.length_c   1.000
_cell.angle_alpha   90.00
_cell.angle_beta   90.00
_cell.angle_gamma   90.00
#
_symmetry.space_group_name_H-M   'P 1'
#
loop_
_entity.id
_entity.type
_entity.pdbx_description
1 polymer ?
#
loop_
_entity_poly.entity_id
_entity_poly.type
_entity_poly.pdbx_seq_one_letter_code
_entity_poly.pdbx_strand_id
1 'polypeptide(L)'
;MSAIRPETLVWLLLVALTLLTWGVGQEGLNGPAVSLGLLAVALVKGHLVGDFFMGLRRVRGLWRWVIALWLLLPGGLIALAFVLAAR
;
A
#
# COMPACT_ATOMS: atom_id res chain seq x y z
N MET A 1 21.48 -17.13 17.56
CA MET A 1 20.90 -15.83 17.17
C MET A 1 19.90 -16.11 16.06
N SER A 2 18.61 -16.11 16.36
CA SER A 2 17.57 -16.46 15.38
C SER A 2 17.59 -15.45 14.23
N ALA A 3 17.80 -15.93 13.01
CA ALA A 3 17.73 -15.07 11.82
C ALA A 3 16.35 -14.40 11.77
N ILE A 4 16.31 -13.07 11.63
CA ILE A 4 15.06 -12.33 11.49
C ILE A 4 14.40 -12.81 10.22
N ARG A 5 13.17 -13.31 10.34
CA ARG A 5 12.43 -13.78 9.18
C ARG A 5 11.99 -12.57 8.34
N PRO A 6 12.02 -12.65 7.00
CA PRO A 6 11.68 -11.52 6.14
C PRO A 6 10.27 -10.99 6.38
N GLU A 7 9.33 -11.82 6.83
CA GLU A 7 7.96 -11.41 7.18
C GLU A 7 7.94 -10.45 8.37
N THR A 8 8.86 -10.60 9.32
CA THR A 8 9.02 -9.70 10.47
C THR A 8 9.51 -8.31 10.04
N LEU A 9 10.40 -8.25 9.06
CA LEU A 9 10.87 -6.98 8.49
C LEU A 9 9.74 -6.26 7.74
N VAL A 10 8.95 -7.00 6.95
CA VAL A 10 7.78 -6.44 6.26
C VAL A 10 6.72 -5.98 7.26
N TRP A 11 6.50 -6.72 8.34
CA TRP A 11 5.62 -6.30 9.43
C TRP A 11 6.08 -4.97 10.06
N LEU A 12 7.37 -4.85 10.40
CA LEU A 12 7.94 -3.60 10.93
C LEU A 12 7.78 -2.44 9.95
N LEU A 13 7.99 -2.67 8.66
CA LEU A 13 7.75 -1.69 7.61
C LEU A 13 6.27 -1.26 7.57
N LEU A 14 5.33 -2.19 7.66
CA LEU A 14 3.89 -1.89 7.70
C LEU A 14 3.52 -1.05 8.94
N VAL A 15 4.13 -1.33 10.09
CA VAL A 15 3.96 -0.51 11.31
C VAL A 15 4.49 0.90 11.08
N ALA A 16 5.71 1.04 10.56
CA ALA A 16 6.31 2.35 10.27
C ALA A 16 5.47 3.17 9.28
N LEU A 17 4.98 2.54 8.19
CA LEU A 17 4.08 3.18 7.25
C LEU A 17 2.76 3.60 7.90
N THR A 18 2.25 2.82 8.86
CA THR A 18 1.03 3.17 9.60
C THR A 18 1.25 4.39 10.49
N LEU A 19 2.36 4.44 11.23
CA LEU A 19 2.72 5.60 12.05
C LEU A 19 2.91 6.87 11.20
N LEU A 20 3.50 6.72 10.01
CA LEU A 20 3.62 7.83 9.05
C LEU A 20 2.23 8.34 8.64
N THR A 21 1.33 7.46 8.19
CA THR A 21 -0.03 7.87 7.79
C THR A 21 -0.84 8.48 8.94
N TRP A 22 -0.64 7.96 10.15
CA TRP A 22 -1.25 8.51 11.36
C TRP A 22 -0.72 9.91 11.68
N GLY A 23 0.60 10.11 11.61
CA GLY A 23 1.22 11.42 11.81
C GLY A 23 0.72 12.47 10.81
N VAL A 24 0.61 12.10 9.53
CA VAL A 24 0.04 12.98 8.49
C VAL A 24 -1.39 13.42 8.86
N GLY A 25 -2.21 12.51 9.39
CA GLY A 25 -3.56 12.84 9.85
C GLY A 25 -3.59 13.70 11.11
N GLN A 26 -2.71 13.45 12.08
CA GLN A 26 -2.61 14.22 13.33
C GLN A 26 -2.18 15.67 13.08
N GLU A 27 -1.24 15.89 12.18
CA GLU A 27 -0.79 17.22 11.77
C GLU A 27 -1.81 17.94 10.88
N GLY A 28 -2.93 17.29 10.53
CA GLY A 28 -3.95 17.86 9.66
C GLY A 28 -3.42 18.24 8.29
N LEU A 29 -2.45 17.48 7.76
CA LEU A 29 -1.91 17.70 6.43
C LEU A 29 -2.95 17.29 5.38
N ASN A 30 -3.29 18.22 4.50
CA ASN A 30 -4.35 18.04 3.51
C ASN A 30 -3.88 18.47 2.12
N GLY A 31 -4.69 18.13 1.12
CA GLY A 31 -4.52 18.59 -0.25
C GLY A 31 -4.15 17.46 -1.22
N PRO A 32 -4.23 17.72 -2.52
CA PRO A 32 -4.13 16.69 -3.55
C PRO A 32 -2.83 15.87 -3.48
N ALA A 33 -1.70 16.54 -3.25
CA ALA A 33 -0.40 15.89 -3.14
C ALA A 33 -0.32 14.96 -1.92
N VAL A 34 -0.87 15.38 -0.77
CA VAL A 34 -0.91 14.57 0.45
C VAL A 34 -1.82 13.36 0.25
N SER A 35 -3.01 13.56 -0.31
CA SER A 35 -3.96 12.47 -0.60
C SER A 35 -3.40 11.44 -1.58
N LEU A 36 -2.73 11.88 -2.65
CA LEU A 36 -2.05 10.99 -3.60
C LEU A 36 -0.87 10.25 -2.96
N GLY A 37 -0.12 10.92 -2.08
CA GLY A 37 0.95 10.29 -1.29
C GLY A 37 0.42 9.20 -0.35
N LEU A 38 -0.66 9.48 0.38
CA LEU A 38 -1.33 8.50 1.25
C LEU A 38 -1.89 7.32 0.44
N LEU A 39 -2.46 7.58 -0.74
CA LEU A 39 -2.92 6.53 -1.65
C LEU A 39 -1.76 5.65 -2.12
N ALA A 40 -0.62 6.23 -2.49
CA ALA A 40 0.57 5.46 -2.85
C ALA A 40 1.05 4.57 -1.69
N VAL A 41 1.06 5.09 -0.46
CA VAL A 41 1.37 4.29 0.73
C VAL A 41 0.37 3.16 0.92
N ALA A 42 -0.93 3.40 0.73
CA ALA A 42 -1.95 2.37 0.83
C ALA A 42 -1.76 1.24 -0.19
N LEU A 43 -1.41 1.57 -1.45
CA LEU A 43 -1.12 0.58 -2.50
C LEU A 43 0.13 -0.24 -2.18
N VAL A 44 1.20 0.40 -1.69
CA VAL A 44 2.41 -0.32 -1.27
C VAL A 44 2.10 -1.28 -0.12
N LYS A 45 1.36 -0.84 0.90
CA LYS A 45 0.94 -1.70 2.02
C LYS A 45 0.11 -2.89 1.53
N GLY A 46 -0.86 -2.65 0.65
CA GLY A 46 -1.69 -3.70 0.06
C GLY A 46 -0.87 -4.75 -0.70
N HIS A 47 0.12 -4.30 -1.48
CA HIS A 47 1.00 -5.21 -2.21
C HIS A 47 1.88 -6.05 -1.27
N LEU A 48 2.48 -5.44 -0.24
CA LEU A 48 3.28 -6.14 0.77
C LEU A 48 2.47 -7.18 1.55
N VAL A 49 1.23 -6.84 1.94
CA VAL A 49 0.32 -7.78 2.61
C VAL A 49 0.00 -8.95 1.70
N GLY A 50 -0.28 -8.68 0.42
CA GLY A 50 -0.54 -9.71 -0.57
C GLY A 50 0.61 -10.72 -0.67
N ASP A 51 1.82 -10.23 -0.92
CA ASP A 51 2.97 -11.07 -1.19
C ASP A 51 3.49 -11.82 0.04
N PHE A 52 3.50 -11.19 1.23
CA PHE A 52 4.14 -11.76 2.42
C PHE A 52 3.18 -12.40 3.42
N PHE A 53 1.91 -11.98 3.47
CA PHE A 53 0.94 -12.47 4.47
C PHE A 53 -0.18 -13.30 3.85
N MET A 54 -0.66 -12.94 2.64
CA MET A 54 -1.69 -13.71 1.92
C MET A 54 -1.12 -14.87 1.09
N GLY A 55 0.21 -15.08 1.13
CA GLY A 55 0.86 -16.19 0.42
C GLY A 55 0.89 -16.05 -1.10
N LEU A 56 0.54 -14.89 -1.66
CA LEU A 56 0.51 -14.66 -3.11
C LEU A 56 1.88 -14.84 -3.77
N ARG A 57 2.98 -14.68 -3.01
CA ARG A 57 4.34 -14.91 -3.49
C ARG A 57 4.57 -16.34 -4.01
N ARG A 58 3.85 -17.34 -3.51
CA ARG A 58 3.93 -18.74 -3.99
C ARG A 58 2.84 -19.10 -5.01
N VAL A 59 1.86 -18.23 -5.23
CA VAL A 59 0.80 -18.44 -6.22
C VAL A 59 1.35 -18.13 -7.61
N ARG A 60 1.41 -19.17 -8.47
CA ARG A 60 1.88 -19.06 -9.86
C ARG A 60 0.69 -18.85 -10.81
N GLY A 61 0.92 -18.10 -11.88
CA GLY A 61 -0.05 -17.94 -12.98
C GLY A 61 -0.99 -16.75 -12.83
N LEU A 62 -2.17 -16.85 -13.45
CA LEU A 62 -3.16 -15.75 -13.58
C LEU A 62 -3.62 -15.18 -12.23
N TRP A 63 -3.73 -16.03 -11.19
CA TRP A 63 -4.27 -15.64 -9.90
C TRP A 63 -3.47 -14.57 -9.17
N ARG A 64 -2.15 -14.49 -9.40
CA ARG A 64 -1.32 -13.40 -8.87
C ARG A 64 -1.72 -12.06 -9.49
N TRP A 65 -2.01 -12.06 -10.78
CA TRP A 65 -2.41 -10.86 -11.51
C TRP A 65 -3.81 -10.39 -11.15
N VAL A 66 -4.72 -11.30 -10.79
CA VAL A 66 -6.08 -10.92 -10.35
C VAL A 66 -6.02 -10.03 -9.10
N ILE A 67 -5.24 -10.39 -8.09
CA ILE A 67 -5.13 -9.57 -6.87
C ILE A 67 -4.36 -8.27 -7.14
N ALA A 68 -3.29 -8.32 -7.93
CA ALA A 68 -2.54 -7.12 -8.30
C ALA A 68 -3.41 -6.14 -9.11
N LEU A 69 -4.19 -6.65 -10.06
CA LEU A 69 -5.13 -5.86 -10.85
C LEU A 69 -6.26 -5.32 -9.99
N TRP A 70 -6.79 -6.12 -9.07
CA TRP A 70 -7.79 -5.68 -8.10
C TRP A 70 -7.27 -4.56 -7.20
N LEU A 71 -5.98 -4.52 -6.89
CA LEU A 71 -5.37 -3.43 -6.12
C LEU A 71 -5.12 -2.19 -7.01
N LEU A 72 -4.56 -2.39 -8.21
CA LEU A 72 -4.14 -1.32 -9.10
C LEU A 72 -5.29 -0.62 -9.82
N LEU A 73 -6.36 -1.32 -10.19
CA LEU A 73 -7.53 -0.73 -10.83
C LEU A 73 -8.21 0.34 -9.97
N PRO A 74 -8.74 0.02 -8.76
CA PRO A 74 -9.35 1.03 -7.91
C PRO A 74 -8.34 2.07 -7.45
N GLY A 75 -7.09 1.68 -7.16
CA GLY A 75 -6.02 2.63 -6.86
C GLY A 75 -5.80 3.66 -7.96
N GLY A 76 -5.72 3.21 -9.21
CA GLY A 76 -5.58 4.06 -10.38
C GLY A 76 -6.79 4.95 -10.64
N LEU A 77 -8.00 4.42 -10.45
CA LEU A 77 -9.24 5.20 -10.60
C LEU A 77 -9.35 6.30 -9.53
N ILE A 78 -8.99 6.00 -8.28
CA ILE A 78 -8.94 7.00 -7.20
C ILE A 78 -7.89 8.05 -7.51
N ALA A 79 -6.69 7.64 -7.93
CA ALA A 79 -5.63 8.58 -8.31
C ALA A 79 -6.09 9.51 -9.44
N LEU A 80 -6.72 8.94 -10.48
CA LEU A 80 -7.26 9.70 -11.60
C LEU A 80 -8.33 10.70 -11.13
N ALA A 81 -9.27 10.28 -10.28
CA ALA A 81 -10.29 11.15 -9.74
C ALA A 81 -9.69 12.33 -8.96
N PHE A 82 -8.69 12.08 -8.12
CA PHE A 82 -7.99 13.14 -7.39
C PHE A 82 -7.21 14.09 -8.30
N VAL A 83 -6.53 13.57 -9.33
CA VAL A 83 -5.80 14.41 -10.30
C VAL A 83 -6.76 15.27 -11.11
N LEU A 84 -7.92 14.74 -11.51
CA LEU A 84 -8.94 15.48 -12.23
C LEU A 84 -9.60 16.55 -11.35
N ALA A 85 -9.87 16.23 -10.08
CA ALA A 85 -10.46 17.18 -9.13
C ALA A 85 -9.49 18.29 -8.68
N ALA A 86 -8.18 18.05 -8.81
CA ALA A 86 -7.14 19.02 -8.45
C ALA A 86 -6.75 19.96 -9.59
N ARG A 87 -7.31 19.77 -10.79
CA ARG A 87 -7.21 20.70 -11.92
C ARG A 87 -8.33 21.72 -11.87
#